data_AF-A0A165ICX4-F1
#
_entry.id   AF-A0A165ICX4-F1
#
_cell.length_a   1.000
_cell.length_b   1.000
_cell.length_c   1.000
_cell.angle_alpha   90.00
_cell.angle_beta   90.00
_cell.angle_gamma   90.00
#
_symmetry.space_group_name_H-M   'P 1'
#
loop_
_entity.id
_entity.type
_entity.pdbx_description
1 polymer ?
#
loop_
_entity_poly.entity_id
_entity_poly.type
_entity_poly.pdbx_seq_one_letter_code
_entity_poly.pdbx_strand_id
1 'polypeptide(L)'
;MPDVLFFDNNCNLRRHLENRAEEVRRHFEHTLLVVDAFHWGTKHEDTGDQYCRRYCNPANYPELYDETKPNKWLFNSSACEQTNSWLRRFAPQTREMSAIRFEFFLDEVIKAHNEHIVNELRRAGQSPHIIPAGILA
;
A
#
# COMPACT_ATOMS: atom_id res chain seq x y z
N MET A 1 2.31 7.63 16.23
CA MET A 1 2.27 6.61 15.16
C MET A 1 1.18 6.97 14.16
N PRO A 2 1.23 6.48 12.90
CA PRO A 2 0.11 6.66 11.97
C PRO A 2 -1.15 5.95 12.48
N ASP A 3 -2.32 6.42 12.05
CA ASP A 3 -3.61 5.83 12.45
C ASP A 3 -3.81 4.44 11.86
N VAL A 4 -3.28 4.19 10.66
CA VAL A 4 -3.33 2.88 9.99
C VAL A 4 -1.95 2.52 9.46
N LEU A 5 -1.51 1.30 9.72
CA LEU A 5 -0.29 0.72 9.19
C LEU A 5 -0.62 -0.55 8.41
N PHE A 6 -0.40 -0.52 7.10
CA PHE A 6 -0.46 -1.70 6.24
C PHE A 6 0.90 -2.39 6.20
N PHE A 7 0.94 -3.69 6.50
CA PHE A 7 2.16 -4.49 6.43
C PHE A 7 1.84 -5.98 6.32
N ASP A 8 2.50 -6.65 5.36
CA ASP A 8 2.34 -8.07 5.05
C ASP A 8 2.34 -9.01 6.26
N ASN A 9 3.18 -8.69 7.26
CA ASN A 9 3.37 -9.51 8.45
C ASN A 9 2.86 -8.84 9.73
N ASN A 10 1.80 -8.05 9.63
CA ASN A 10 1.25 -7.33 10.77
C ASN A 10 0.75 -8.24 11.89
N CYS A 11 0.34 -9.47 11.57
CA CYS A 11 -0.04 -10.45 12.58
C CYS A 11 1.09 -10.77 13.56
N ASN A 12 2.32 -10.96 13.07
CA ASN A 12 3.48 -11.17 13.93
C ASN A 12 3.94 -9.88 14.60
N LEU A 13 3.87 -8.72 13.92
CA LEU A 13 4.18 -7.44 14.54
C LEU A 13 3.26 -7.16 15.74
N ARG A 14 1.95 -7.38 15.58
CA ARG A 14 0.96 -7.14 16.63
C ARG A 14 1.17 -8.07 17.83
N ARG A 15 1.38 -9.37 17.59
CA ARG A 15 1.75 -10.33 18.65
C ARG A 15 3.03 -9.93 19.37
N HIS A 16 4.01 -9.43 18.62
CA HIS A 16 5.26 -8.96 19.21
C HIS A 16 5.00 -7.76 20.12
N LEU A 17 4.22 -6.77 19.65
CA LEU A 17 3.86 -5.56 20.40
C LEU A 17 3.08 -5.85 21.69
N GLU A 18 2.15 -6.82 21.66
CA GLU A 18 1.39 -7.25 22.85
C GLU A 18 2.29 -7.74 24.01
N ASN A 19 3.48 -8.25 23.69
CA ASN A 19 4.45 -8.72 24.67
C ASN A 19 5.52 -7.69 25.03
N ARG A 20 5.38 -6.44 24.58
CA ARG A 20 6.31 -5.34 24.91
C ARG A 20 5.88 -4.62 26.18
N ALA A 21 6.82 -3.83 26.70
CA ALA A 21 6.62 -2.93 27.82
C ALA A 21 5.47 -1.94 27.54
N GLU A 22 4.83 -1.46 28.61
CA GLU A 22 3.61 -0.63 28.55
C GLU A 22 3.81 0.63 27.70
N GLU A 23 4.96 1.29 27.82
CA GLU A 23 5.26 2.48 27.04
C GLU A 23 5.27 2.22 25.53
N VAL A 24 5.73 1.04 25.11
CA VAL A 24 5.72 0.64 23.70
C VAL A 24 4.31 0.33 23.26
N ARG A 25 3.53 -0.39 24.06
CA ARG A 25 2.13 -0.68 23.73
C ARG A 25 1.29 0.58 23.58
N ARG A 26 1.42 1.53 24.50
CA ARG A 26 0.75 2.85 24.42
C ARG A 26 1.15 3.63 23.18
N HIS A 27 2.41 3.55 22.74
CA HIS A 27 2.85 4.24 21.53
C HIS A 27 2.09 3.82 20.26
N PHE A 28 1.57 2.58 20.23
CA PHE A 28 0.84 1.99 19.10
C PHE A 28 -0.67 1.81 19.38
N GLU A 29 -1.18 2.27 20.52
CA GLU A 29 -2.56 1.95 20.96
C GLU A 29 -3.65 2.47 20.00
N HIS A 30 -3.32 3.53 19.25
CA HIS A 30 -4.20 4.16 18.25
C HIS A 30 -3.83 3.79 16.81
N THR A 31 -2.93 2.84 16.60
CA THR A 31 -2.55 2.37 15.26
C THR A 31 -3.27 1.09 14.92
N LEU A 32 -4.09 1.13 13.88
CA LEU A 32 -4.67 -0.04 13.25
C LEU A 32 -3.60 -0.82 12.47
N LEU A 33 -3.32 -2.06 12.90
CA LEU A 33 -2.29 -2.94 12.33
C LEU A 33 -2.92 -4.01 11.42
N VAL A 34 -3.12 -3.68 10.14
CA VAL A 34 -3.77 -4.54 9.15
C VAL A 34 -2.80 -5.11 8.12
N VAL A 35 -3.04 -6.34 7.68
CA VAL A 35 -2.31 -6.93 6.56
C VAL A 35 -2.77 -6.28 5.27
N ASP A 36 -1.85 -6.08 4.31
CA ASP A 36 -2.20 -5.63 2.95
C ASP A 36 -3.29 -6.52 2.34
N ALA A 37 -4.26 -5.95 1.62
CA ALA A 37 -5.42 -6.70 1.12
C ALA A 37 -5.05 -7.81 0.11
N PHE A 38 -4.04 -7.59 -0.74
CA PHE A 38 -3.55 -8.62 -1.65
C PHE A 38 -2.78 -9.70 -0.89
N HIS A 39 -1.91 -9.30 0.04
CA HIS A 39 -1.17 -10.24 0.86
C HIS A 39 -2.11 -11.06 1.77
N TRP A 40 -3.20 -10.45 2.24
CA TRP A 40 -4.26 -11.11 2.98
C TRP A 40 -4.86 -12.26 2.17
N GLY A 41 -5.43 -11.96 1.01
CA GLY A 41 -6.12 -12.96 0.17
C GLY A 41 -5.19 -14.05 -0.36
N THR A 42 -3.91 -13.73 -0.58
CA THR A 42 -2.96 -14.71 -1.15
C THR A 42 -2.18 -15.52 -0.13
N LYS A 43 -2.02 -15.03 1.11
CA LYS A 43 -1.11 -15.63 2.11
C LYS A 43 -1.69 -15.82 3.49
N HIS A 44 -2.71 -15.07 3.90
CA HIS A 44 -3.23 -15.13 5.28
C HIS A 44 -4.63 -15.71 5.37
N GLU A 45 -5.47 -15.50 4.35
CA GLU A 45 -6.87 -15.93 4.35
C GLU A 45 -7.00 -17.43 4.63
N ASP A 46 -6.23 -18.27 3.93
CA ASP A 46 -6.33 -19.74 4.01
C ASP A 46 -5.51 -20.38 5.15
N THR A 47 -4.74 -19.60 5.90
CA THR A 47 -3.83 -20.16 6.94
C THR A 47 -4.55 -20.73 8.16
N GLY A 48 -5.83 -20.38 8.35
CA GLY A 48 -6.61 -20.74 9.54
C GLY A 48 -6.18 -19.99 10.81
N ASP A 49 -5.26 -19.02 10.72
CA ASP A 49 -4.83 -18.22 11.85
C ASP A 49 -5.96 -17.30 12.33
N GLN A 50 -6.67 -17.74 13.37
CA GLN A 50 -7.80 -17.00 13.94
C GLN A 50 -7.40 -15.64 14.52
N TYR A 51 -6.17 -15.51 15.03
CA TYR A 51 -5.68 -14.25 15.55
C TYR A 51 -5.48 -13.25 14.41
N CYS A 52 -4.82 -13.67 13.32
CA CYS A 52 -4.64 -12.86 12.12
C CYS A 52 -6.00 -12.44 11.53
N ARG A 53 -6.95 -13.38 11.41
CA ARG A 53 -8.32 -13.13 10.95
C ARG A 53 -9.10 -12.15 11.81
N ARG A 54 -8.92 -12.20 13.11
CA ARG A 54 -9.62 -11.30 14.03
C ARG A 54 -9.08 -9.88 13.98
N TYR A 55 -7.75 -9.73 13.92
CA TYR A 55 -7.10 -8.46 14.25
C TYR A 55 -6.36 -7.79 13.09
N CYS A 56 -6.12 -8.51 12.00
CA CYS A 56 -5.30 -8.01 10.91
C CYS A 56 -5.99 -8.09 9.55
N ASN A 57 -7.17 -8.69 9.45
CA ASN A 57 -7.97 -8.63 8.23
C ASN A 57 -8.48 -7.19 8.02
N PRO A 58 -8.04 -6.47 6.97
CA PRO A 58 -8.50 -5.11 6.74
C PRO A 58 -10.02 -5.02 6.51
N ALA A 59 -10.68 -6.11 6.06
CA ALA A 59 -12.12 -6.10 5.82
C ALA A 59 -12.98 -6.05 7.10
N ASN A 60 -12.36 -6.23 8.28
CA ASN A 60 -13.06 -6.13 9.55
C ASN A 60 -13.22 -4.68 10.04
N TYR A 61 -12.68 -3.70 9.32
CA TYR A 61 -12.56 -2.31 9.76
C TYR A 61 -13.35 -1.39 8.83
N PRO A 62 -14.62 -1.05 9.17
CA PRO A 62 -15.47 -0.19 8.35
C PRO A 62 -14.85 1.18 8.05
N GLU A 63 -14.00 1.70 8.93
CA GLU A 63 -13.28 2.95 8.77
C GLU A 63 -12.29 2.96 7.59
N LEU A 64 -12.00 1.79 7.00
CA LEU A 64 -11.17 1.67 5.79
C LEU A 64 -11.98 1.78 4.49
N TYR A 65 -13.30 1.91 4.58
CA TYR A 65 -14.21 2.02 3.44
C TYR A 65 -14.77 3.43 3.27
N ASP A 66 -15.02 3.80 2.02
CA ASP A 66 -15.66 5.05 1.64
C ASP A 66 -17.13 5.00 2.05
N GLU A 67 -17.50 5.82 3.03
CA GLU A 67 -18.88 5.90 3.53
C GLU A 67 -19.90 6.28 2.44
N THR A 68 -19.44 6.97 1.38
CA THR A 68 -20.29 7.41 0.28
C THR A 68 -20.41 6.39 -0.84
N LYS A 69 -19.53 5.38 -0.88
CA LYS A 69 -19.44 4.40 -1.97
C LYS A 69 -19.38 2.97 -1.40
N PRO A 70 -20.47 2.20 -1.53
CA PRO A 70 -20.51 0.85 -0.97
C PRO A 70 -19.38 -0.02 -1.55
N ASN A 71 -18.71 -0.76 -0.66
CA ASN A 71 -17.60 -1.68 -0.99
C ASN A 71 -16.38 -1.02 -1.66
N LYS A 72 -16.21 0.29 -1.53
CA LYS A 72 -15.01 0.97 -2.02
C LYS A 72 -14.05 1.23 -0.87
N TRP A 73 -12.81 0.80 -1.02
CA TRP A 73 -11.74 1.12 -0.07
C TRP A 73 -11.31 2.58 -0.18
N LEU A 74 -11.01 3.22 0.96
CA LEU A 74 -10.42 4.57 1.01
C LEU A 74 -8.97 4.58 0.52
N PHE A 75 -8.26 3.48 0.74
CA PHE A 75 -6.84 3.34 0.44
C PHE A 75 -6.57 2.07 -0.36
N ASN A 76 -5.76 2.19 -1.42
CA ASN A 76 -5.36 1.06 -2.26
C ASN A 76 -3.96 0.58 -1.86
N SER A 77 -3.89 -0.26 -0.83
CA SER A 77 -2.63 -0.78 -0.31
C SER A 77 -1.86 -1.61 -1.36
N SER A 78 -2.56 -2.33 -2.23
CA SER A 78 -1.94 -3.13 -3.31
C SER A 78 -1.29 -2.26 -4.39
N ALA A 79 -1.81 -1.06 -4.66
CA ALA A 79 -1.14 -0.10 -5.53
C ALA A 79 0.17 0.38 -4.87
N CYS A 80 0.14 0.67 -3.57
CA CYS A 80 1.33 1.04 -2.82
C CYS A 80 2.39 -0.07 -2.79
N GLU A 81 1.99 -1.33 -2.61
CA GLU A 81 2.92 -2.47 -2.66
C GLU A 81 3.60 -2.58 -4.03
N GLN A 82 2.83 -2.46 -5.12
CA GLN A 82 3.37 -2.48 -6.47
C GLN A 82 4.35 -1.32 -6.71
N THR A 83 4.00 -0.10 -6.30
CA THR A 83 4.88 1.06 -6.39
C THR A 83 6.15 0.86 -5.57
N ASN A 84 6.05 0.32 -4.35
CA ASN A 84 7.22 0.04 -3.50
C ASN A 84 8.11 -1.05 -4.12
N SER A 85 7.53 -2.09 -4.72
CA SER A 85 8.26 -3.14 -5.43
C SER A 85 9.02 -2.59 -6.64
N TRP A 86 8.38 -1.69 -7.39
CA TRP A 86 9.03 -0.98 -8.49
C TRP A 86 10.17 -0.07 -7.99
N LEU A 87 9.91 0.75 -6.97
CA LEU A 87 10.89 1.66 -6.38
C LEU A 87 12.08 0.91 -5.77
N ARG A 88 11.86 -0.27 -5.19
CA ARG A 88 12.92 -1.12 -4.62
C ARG A 88 14.00 -1.48 -5.63
N ARG A 89 13.69 -1.48 -6.94
CA ARG A 89 14.68 -1.69 -8.02
C ARG A 89 15.70 -0.54 -8.12
N PHE A 90 15.37 0.63 -7.57
CA PHE A 90 16.23 1.82 -7.52
C PHE A 90 16.86 2.04 -6.13
N ALA A 91 16.72 1.07 -5.21
CA ALA A 91 17.23 1.20 -3.85
C ALA A 91 18.72 1.60 -3.76
N PRO A 92 19.64 1.06 -4.60
CA PRO A 92 21.04 1.49 -4.59
C PRO A 92 21.23 2.99 -4.87
N GLN A 93 20.42 3.56 -5.76
CA GLN A 93 20.47 4.97 -6.13
C GLN A 93 19.82 5.85 -5.07
N THR A 94 18.68 5.42 -4.51
CA THR A 94 17.89 6.23 -3.57
C THR A 94 18.40 6.21 -2.15
N ARG A 95 19.25 5.24 -1.77
CA ARG A 95 19.66 5.00 -0.37
C ARG A 95 20.29 6.22 0.32
N GLU A 96 21.10 6.99 -0.41
CA GLU A 96 21.85 8.13 0.13
C GLU A 96 21.31 9.48 -0.37
N MET A 97 20.09 9.50 -0.90
CA MET A 97 19.45 10.74 -1.34
C MET A 97 18.89 11.49 -0.14
N SER A 98 19.07 12.82 -0.13
CA SER A 98 18.25 13.69 0.72
C SER A 98 16.80 13.65 0.26
N ALA A 99 15.86 14.03 1.13
CA ALA A 99 14.44 14.07 0.80
C ALA A 99 14.16 14.84 -0.51
N ILE A 100 14.77 16.01 -0.70
CA ILE A 100 14.63 16.82 -1.92
C ILE A 100 15.11 16.06 -3.17
N ARG A 101 16.25 15.37 -3.08
CA ARG A 101 16.80 14.60 -4.21
C ARG A 101 15.94 13.38 -4.51
N PHE A 102 15.41 12.75 -3.48
CA PHE A 102 14.52 11.60 -3.61
C PHE A 102 13.20 11.99 -4.27
N GLU A 103 12.59 13.11 -3.87
CA GLU A 103 11.38 13.63 -4.51
C GLU A 103 11.61 13.98 -5.98
N PHE A 104 12.70 14.69 -6.29
CA PHE A 104 13.08 14.99 -7.67
C PHE A 104 13.31 13.71 -8.49
N PHE A 105 14.02 12.72 -7.92
CA PHE A 105 14.24 11.44 -8.57
C PHE A 105 12.92 10.72 -8.88
N LEU A 106 11.98 10.68 -7.92
CA LEU A 106 10.69 10.06 -8.14
C LEU A 106 9.92 10.75 -9.27
N ASP A 107 9.85 12.09 -9.27
CA ASP A 107 9.17 12.86 -10.31
C ASP A 107 9.72 12.54 -11.71
N GLU A 108 11.05 12.57 -11.87
CA GLU A 108 11.68 12.32 -13.16
C GLU A 108 11.58 10.86 -13.62
N VAL A 109 11.73 9.90 -12.71
CA VAL A 109 11.65 8.47 -13.07
C VAL A 109 10.21 8.05 -13.38
N ILE A 110 9.21 8.62 -12.70
CA ILE A 110 7.79 8.39 -13.02
C ILE A 110 7.46 8.96 -14.41
N LYS A 111 7.90 10.19 -14.72
CA LYS A 111 7.73 10.77 -16.07
C LYS A 111 8.36 9.88 -17.14
N ALA A 112 9.63 9.50 -16.96
CA ALA A 112 10.34 8.63 -17.90
C ALA A 112 9.66 7.27 -18.06
N HIS A 113 9.14 6.69 -16.98
CA HIS A 113 8.38 5.44 -17.03
C HIS A 113 7.08 5.61 -17.84
N ASN A 114 6.31 6.67 -17.59
CA ASN A 114 5.08 6.95 -18.32
C ASN A 114 5.34 7.14 -19.82
N GLU A 115 6.39 7.89 -20.18
CA GLU A 115 6.80 8.05 -21.59
C GLU A 115 7.17 6.72 -22.23
N HIS A 116 7.92 5.87 -21.52
CA HIS A 116 8.26 4.53 -21.99
C HIS A 116 7.01 3.68 -22.24
N ILE A 117 6.07 3.63 -21.29
CA ILE A 117 4.81 2.89 -21.43
C ILE A 117 3.99 3.40 -22.62
N VAL A 118 3.84 4.71 -22.78
CA VAL A 118 3.12 5.29 -23.93
C VAL A 118 3.77 4.89 -25.26
N ASN A 119 5.10 4.89 -25.34
CA ASN A 119 5.80 4.49 -26.55
C ASN A 119 5.62 3.00 -26.86
N GLU A 120 5.66 2.12 -25.86
CA GLU A 120 5.40 0.70 -26.03
C GLU A 120 3.95 0.42 -26.47
N LEU A 121 2.98 1.14 -25.89
CA LEU A 121 1.57 1.01 -26.29
C LEU A 121 1.35 1.43 -27.75
N ARG A 122 1.98 2.52 -28.19
CA ARG A 122 1.97 2.94 -29.60
C ARG A 122 2.58 1.89 -30.52
N ARG A 123 3.72 1.29 -30.15
CA ARG A 123 4.36 0.20 -30.92
C ARG A 123 3.46 -1.02 -31.04
N ALA A 124 2.68 -1.31 -30.00
CA ALA A 124 1.69 -2.38 -29.98
C ALA A 124 0.38 -2.03 -30.70
N GLY A 125 0.25 -0.84 -31.32
CA GLY A 125 -0.97 -0.38 -31.98
C GLY A 125 -2.10 0.00 -31.02
N GLN A 126 -1.81 0.16 -29.74
CA GLN A 126 -2.78 0.58 -28.72
C GLN A 126 -2.82 2.12 -28.63
N SER A 127 -4.02 2.66 -28.42
CA SER A 127 -4.24 4.11 -28.29
C SER A 127 -4.95 4.45 -26.98
N PRO A 128 -4.24 4.34 -25.83
CA PRO A 128 -4.79 4.78 -24.56
C PRO A 128 -5.02 6.29 -24.62
N HIS A 129 -6.22 6.73 -24.28
CA HIS A 129 -6.56 8.15 -24.16
C HIS A 129 -7.00 8.44 -22.74
N ILE A 130 -6.61 9.60 -22.23
CA ILE A 130 -7.08 10.07 -20.93
C ILE A 130 -8.54 10.45 -21.10
N ILE A 131 -9.44 9.71 -20.46
CA ILE A 131 -10.84 10.12 -20.35
C ILE A 131 -10.91 11.08 -19.16
N PRO A 132 -11.27 12.35 -19.34
CA PRO A 132 -11.46 13.29 -18.24
C PRO A 132 -12.41 12.70 -17.20
N ALA A 133 -12.07 12.84 -15.91
CA ALA A 133 -12.85 12.25 -14.83
C ALA A 133 -14.34 12.66 -14.85
N GLY A 134 -14.66 13.87 -15.33
CA GLY A 134 -16.04 14.35 -15.47
C GLY A 134 -16.87 13.66 -16.58
N ILE A 135 -16.24 12.85 -17.44
CA ILE A 135 -16.92 12.07 -18.49
C ILE A 135 -17.25 10.64 -18.01
N LEU A 136 -16.63 10.18 -16.92
CA LEU A 136 -16.82 8.84 -16.34
C LEU A 136 -17.91 8.78 -15.25
N ALA A 137 -18.69 9.84 -15.08
CA ALA A 137 -19.74 9.98 -14.07
C ALA A 137 -21.10 9.48 -14.55
#